data_AF-A0A974NQ74-F1
#
_entry.id   AF-A0A974NQ74-F1
#
_cell.length_a   1.000
_cell.length_b   1.000
_cell.length_c   1.000
_cell.angle_alpha   90.00
_cell.angle_beta   90.00
_cell.angle_gamma   90.00
#
_symmetry.space_group_name_H-M   'P 1'
#
loop_
_entity.id
_entity.type
_entity.pdbx_description
1 polymer ?
#
loop_
_entity_poly.entity_id
_entity_poly.type
_entity_poly.pdbx_seq_one_letter_code
_entity_poly.pdbx_strand_id
1 'polypeptide(L)' 'MTNETADARPIKNKSYKNCMALNKVFKGGVAKSRTTKNKGVKIKNQPFVSKTLYNKNKKNDRDKDGIACER' A
#
# COMPACT_ATOMS: atom_id res chain seq x y z
N MET A 1 -15.35 -5.45 -22.13
CA MET A 1 -14.62 -4.17 -22.06
C MET A 1 -14.21 -3.89 -20.63
N THR A 2 -12.93 -4.04 -20.28
CA THR A 2 -12.36 -3.31 -19.14
C THR A 2 -10.98 -2.84 -19.57
N ASN A 3 -10.90 -1.55 -19.88
CA ASN A 3 -9.71 -0.81 -20.30
C ASN A 3 -8.52 -1.10 -19.40
N GLU A 4 -7.53 -1.79 -19.96
CA GLU A 4 -6.14 -1.72 -19.51
C GLU A 4 -5.52 -0.47 -20.15
N THR A 5 -5.65 0.67 -19.50
CA THR A 5 -4.89 1.87 -19.87
C THR A 5 -4.09 2.35 -18.67
N ALA A 6 -2.81 2.62 -18.95
CA ALA A 6 -1.76 3.20 -18.12
C ALA A 6 -0.82 2.18 -17.43
N ASP A 7 0.26 1.83 -18.14
CA ASP A 7 1.64 1.67 -17.66
C ASP A 7 1.82 1.14 -16.22
N ALA A 8 1.06 0.12 -15.85
CA ALA A 8 1.11 -0.46 -14.54
C ALA A 8 2.24 -1.50 -14.53
N ARG A 9 3.45 -1.09 -14.13
CA ARG A 9 4.45 -2.02 -13.55
C ARG A 9 3.68 -3.04 -12.74
N PRO A 10 3.86 -4.35 -12.96
CA PRO A 10 2.94 -5.38 -12.50
C PRO A 10 2.75 -5.16 -11.01
N ILE A 11 1.61 -4.58 -10.65
CA ILE A 11 1.28 -4.30 -9.26
C ILE A 11 1.07 -5.69 -8.72
N LYS A 12 2.14 -6.26 -8.18
CA LYS A 12 2.19 -7.64 -7.70
C LYS A 12 1.02 -7.76 -6.78
N ASN A 13 -0.04 -8.37 -7.30
CA ASN A 13 -1.39 -8.28 -6.80
C ASN A 13 -1.52 -9.28 -5.62
N LYS A 14 -0.53 -9.23 -4.74
CA LYS A 14 -0.18 -10.21 -3.73
C LYS A 14 -0.68 -9.68 -2.40
N SER A 15 -1.48 -10.50 -1.73
CA SER A 15 -1.69 -10.33 -0.30
C SER A 15 -0.41 -10.81 0.38
N TYR A 16 0.19 -9.95 1.19
CA TYR A 16 1.33 -10.31 1.98
C TYR A 16 0.84 -10.90 3.31
N LYS A 17 1.46 -12.02 3.73
CA LYS A 17 1.14 -12.68 5.00
C LYS A 17 1.37 -11.75 6.19
N ASN A 18 2.36 -10.88 6.11
CA ASN A 18 2.72 -9.92 7.14
C ASN A 18 3.35 -8.65 6.54
N CYS A 19 3.46 -7.61 7.36
CA CYS A 19 4.07 -6.35 6.95
C CYS A 19 5.56 -6.45 6.64
N MET A 20 6.29 -7.41 7.22
CA MET A 20 7.70 -7.60 6.88
C MET A 20 7.88 -7.99 5.42
N ALA A 21 7.08 -8.93 4.91
CA ALA A 21 7.13 -9.38 3.53
C ALA A 21 6.72 -8.25 2.56
N LEU A 22 5.72 -7.44 2.94
CA LEU A 22 5.33 -6.26 2.18
C LEU A 22 6.46 -5.23 2.15
N ASN A 23 7.04 -4.90 3.31
CA ASN A 23 8.06 -3.87 3.47
C ASN A 23 9.41 -4.22 2.81
N LYS A 24 9.66 -5.51 2.53
CA LYS A 24 10.78 -5.93 1.67
C LYS A 24 10.65 -5.39 0.24
N VAL A 25 9.42 -5.27 -0.26
CA VAL A 25 9.12 -4.77 -1.61
C VAL A 25 8.78 -3.28 -1.58
N PHE A 26 7.97 -2.86 -0.61
CA PHE A 26 7.46 -1.50 -0.45
C PHE A 26 7.90 -0.95 0.91
N LYS A 27 9.11 -0.40 1.00
CA LYS A 27 9.74 0.01 2.27
C LYS A 27 8.92 0.98 3.13
N GLY A 28 8.01 1.75 2.52
CA GLY A 28 7.10 2.68 3.20
C GLY A 28 5.67 2.19 3.35
N GLY A 29 5.39 0.92 3.06
CA GLY A 29 4.02 0.40 3.05
C GLY A 29 3.28 0.69 1.76
N VAL A 30 1.95 0.50 1.80
CA VAL A 30 1.06 0.71 0.65
C VAL A 30 -0.08 1.63 1.04
N ALA A 31 -0.19 2.77 0.37
CA ALA A 31 -1.26 3.73 0.57
C ALA A 31 -2.44 3.47 -0.39
N LYS A 32 -3.66 3.69 0.09
CA LYS A 32 -4.88 3.58 -0.73
C LYS A 32 -4.94 4.62 -1.84
N SER A 33 -4.50 5.85 -1.57
CA SER A 33 -4.48 6.96 -2.53
C SER A 33 -3.31 7.91 -2.27
N ARG A 34 -2.96 8.72 -3.27
CA ARG A 34 -1.99 9.82 -3.12
C ARG A 34 -2.46 10.90 -2.13
N THR A 35 -3.77 10.93 -1.90
CA THR A 35 -4.43 11.83 -0.96
C THR A 35 -4.51 11.26 0.45
N THR A 36 -4.10 10.01 0.67
CA THR A 36 -3.97 9.46 2.01
C THR A 36 -2.97 10.31 2.78
N LYS A 37 -3.46 11.09 3.73
CA LYS A 37 -2.63 11.77 4.71
C LYS A 37 -2.41 10.77 5.84
N ASN A 38 -1.16 10.32 6.03
CA ASN A 38 -0.80 9.56 7.22
C ASN A 38 -1.26 10.37 8.43
N LYS A 39 -2.11 9.76 9.27
CA LYS A 39 -2.66 10.42 10.46
C LYS A 39 -1.71 10.34 11.66
N GLY A 40 -0.73 9.44 11.59
CA GLY A 40 0.25 9.15 12.62
C GLY A 40 1.60 9.85 12.39
N VAL A 41 2.66 9.10 12.69
CA VAL A 41 4.05 9.59 12.75
C VAL A 41 4.57 9.86 11.33
N LYS A 42 5.52 10.81 11.19
CA LYS A 42 6.25 11.02 9.93
C LYS A 42 6.82 9.69 9.41
N ILE A 43 6.19 9.16 8.37
CA ILE A 43 6.67 8.01 7.58
C ILE A 43 8.04 8.36 7.00
N LYS A 44 9.06 7.56 7.32
CA LYS A 44 10.42 7.78 6.82
C LYS A 44 10.53 7.48 5.32
N ASN A 45 9.74 6.53 4.85
CA ASN A 45 9.71 6.09 3.46
C ASN A 45 8.34 6.37 2.85
N GLN A 46 8.31 6.87 1.61
CA GLN A 46 7.04 7.09 0.94
C GLN A 46 6.31 5.76 0.67
N PRO A 47 5.02 5.64 1.04
CA PRO A 47 4.22 4.47 0.74
C PRO A 47 3.94 4.38 -0.76
N PHE A 48 3.86 3.16 -1.26
CA PHE A 48 3.45 2.92 -2.64
C PHE A 48 1.94 3.11 -2.77
N VAL A 49 1.51 4.00 -3.65
CA VAL A 49 0.08 4.25 -3.84
C VAL A 49 -0.52 3.20 -4.76
N SER A 50 -1.37 2.34 -4.18
CA SER A 50 -2.15 1.38 -4.93
C SER A 50 -3.38 0.95 -4.15
N LYS A 51 -4.56 1.35 -4.63
CA LYS A 51 -5.85 0.96 -4.04
C LYS A 51 -6.05 -0.56 -4.05
N THR A 52 -5.66 -1.23 -5.14
CA THR A 52 -5.81 -2.69 -5.29
C THR A 52 -4.92 -3.44 -4.30
N LEU A 53 -3.67 -3.02 -4.17
CA LEU A 53 -2.73 -3.65 -3.25
C LEU A 53 -3.07 -3.33 -1.79
N TYR A 54 -3.49 -2.09 -1.51
CA TYR A 54 -4.00 -1.69 -0.20
C TYR A 54 -5.21 -2.55 0.18
N ASN A 55 -6.21 -2.70 -0.68
CA ASN A 55 -7.40 -3.51 -0.38
C ASN A 55 -7.05 -4.96 -0.02
N LYS A 56 -6.07 -5.57 -0.71
CA LYS A 56 -5.57 -6.93 -0.40
C LYS A 56 -4.79 -7.05 0.90
N ASN A 57 -4.27 -5.93 1.39
CA ASN A 57 -3.45 -5.84 2.60
C ASN A 57 -4.10 -5.00 3.70
N LYS A 58 -5.38 -4.59 3.52
CA LYS A 58 -6.14 -3.74 4.43
C LYS A 58 -6.23 -4.32 5.83
N LYS A 59 -6.21 -5.65 5.96
CA LYS A 59 -6.16 -6.35 7.25
C LYS A 59 -4.90 -6.01 8.07
N ASN A 60 -3.86 -5.49 7.43
CA ASN A 60 -2.59 -5.12 8.06
C ASN A 60 -2.51 -3.61 8.37
N ASP A 61 -3.50 -2.83 7.97
CA ASP A 61 -3.70 -1.44 8.40
C ASP A 61 -4.44 -1.49 9.75
N ARG A 62 -3.69 -1.37 10.86
CA ARG A 62 -4.22 -1.57 12.22
C ARG A 62 -4.96 -0.34 12.73
N ASP A 63 -4.50 0.85 12.34
CA ASP A 63 -4.99 2.16 12.75
C ASP A 63 -5.97 2.77 11.74
N LYS A 64 -6.16 2.13 10.59
CA LYS A 64 -7.13 2.47 9.54
C LYS A 64 -6.92 3.88 8.99
N ASP A 65 -5.67 4.32 8.95
CA ASP A 65 -5.29 5.65 8.46
C ASP A 65 -5.26 5.71 6.91
N GLY A 66 -5.38 4.55 6.25
CA GLY A 66 -5.35 4.42 4.80
C GLY A 66 -3.99 3.99 4.25
N ILE A 67 -3.04 3.62 5.11
CA ILE A 67 -1.72 3.11 4.77
C ILE A 67 -1.52 1.73 5.42
N ALA A 68 -1.43 0.70 4.59
CA ALA A 68 -1.12 -0.64 5.08
C ALA A 68 0.38 -0.79 5.34
N CYS A 69 0.72 -1.34 6.51
CA CYS A 69 2.08 -1.74 6.87
C CYS A 69 3.10 -0.60 6.88
N GLU A 70 2.67 0.59 7.28
CA GLU A 70 3.54 1.76 7.47
C GLU A 70 4.73 1.50 8.42
N ARG A 71 5.83 2.23 8.19
CA ARG A 71 7.09 2.16 8.98
C ARG A 71 7.71 3.54 9.20
#